data_AF-A0A957WQ86-F1
#
_entry.id   AF-A0A957WQ86-F1
#
_cell.length_a   1.000
_cell.length_b   1.000
_cell.length_c   1.000
_cell.angle_alpha   90.00
_cell.angle_beta   90.00
_cell.angle_gamma   90.00
#
_symmetry.space_group_name_H-M   'P 1'
#
loop_
_entity.id
_entity.type
_entity.pdbx_description
1 polymer ?
#
loop_
_entity_poly.entity_id
_entity_poly.type
_entity_poly.pdbx_seq_one_letter_code
_entity_poly.pdbx_strand_id
1 'polypeptide(L)'
;MMSLKRWVLLSIIIAVASFTGLYYILTQVWPDQTTLFAQPQLLMLSMMFMGLTSATVPVTAYLNYRFAKGNWRERDKARLLRQGAWVGLSGVLLAYIQLVRALNWAVAIVLVGVFILIELFFLTRE
;
A
#
# COMPACT_ATOMS: atom_id res chain seq x y z
N MET A 1 1.15 18.27 16.82
CA MET A 1 1.54 17.16 15.91
C MET A 1 1.11 15.82 16.53
N MET A 2 0.48 14.92 15.78
CA MET A 2 0.02 13.62 16.33
C MET A 2 1.20 12.72 16.73
N SER A 3 1.09 12.03 17.86
CA SER A 3 2.09 11.06 18.32
C SER A 3 2.17 9.86 17.38
N LEU A 4 3.34 9.23 17.27
CA LEU A 4 3.56 8.07 16.39
C LEU A 4 2.57 6.93 16.72
N LYS A 5 2.32 6.72 18.02
CA LYS A 5 1.36 5.73 18.51
C LYS A 5 -0.05 5.96 17.97
N ARG A 6 -0.52 7.22 17.95
CA ARG A 6 -1.85 7.57 17.40
C ARG A 6 -1.91 7.34 15.89
N TRP A 7 -0.83 7.67 15.18
CA TRP A 7 -0.73 7.42 13.73
C TRP A 7 -0.81 5.93 13.38
N VAL A 8 -0.06 5.09 14.10
CA VAL A 8 -0.09 3.63 13.94
C VAL A 8 -1.46 3.06 14.32
N LEU A 9 -2.08 3.55 15.40
CA LEU A 9 -3.40 3.10 15.80
C LEU A 9 -4.45 3.43 14.74
N LEU A 10 -4.43 4.65 14.19
CA LEU A 10 -5.31 5.03 13.10
C LEU A 10 -5.08 4.19 11.84
N SER A 11 -3.84 3.92 11.48
CA SER A 11 -3.55 3.10 10.30
C SER A 11 -4.04 1.66 10.48
N ILE A 12 -3.94 1.08 11.69
CA ILE A 12 -4.51 -0.24 11.97
C ILE A 12 -6.03 -0.22 11.82
N ILE A 13 -6.72 0.79 12.36
CA ILE A 13 -8.19 0.92 12.21
C ILE A 13 -8.57 1.01 10.72
N ILE A 14 -7.87 1.85 9.95
CA ILE A 14 -8.11 2.01 8.52
C ILE A 14 -7.84 0.70 7.77
N ALA A 15 -6.78 -0.04 8.13
CA ALA A 15 -6.46 -1.32 7.52
C ALA A 15 -7.57 -2.34 7.76
N VAL A 16 -8.02 -2.48 9.01
CA VAL A 16 -9.12 -3.39 9.36
C VAL A 16 -10.40 -3.00 8.61
N ALA A 17 -10.77 -1.72 8.59
CA ALA A 17 -11.96 -1.26 7.87
C ALA A 17 -11.86 -1.52 6.36
N SER A 18 -10.70 -1.24 5.76
CA SER A 18 -10.47 -1.43 4.32
C SER A 18 -10.47 -2.90 3.92
N PHE A 19 -9.82 -3.78 4.69
CA PHE A 19 -9.84 -5.21 4.43
C PHE A 19 -11.21 -5.84 4.68
N THR A 20 -11.96 -5.35 5.67
CA THR A 20 -13.35 -5.78 5.89
C THR A 20 -14.23 -5.40 4.70
N GLY A 21 -14.09 -4.17 4.20
CA GLY A 21 -14.76 -3.73 2.98
C GLY A 21 -14.37 -4.56 1.75
N LEU A 22 -13.08 -4.86 1.60
CA LEU A 22 -12.58 -5.74 0.54
C LEU A 22 -13.17 -7.15 0.63
N TYR A 23 -13.22 -7.74 1.82
CA TYR A 23 -13.82 -9.05 2.06
C TYR A 23 -15.31 -9.08 1.70
N TYR A 24 -16.05 -8.03 2.06
CA TYR A 24 -17.46 -7.89 1.70
C TYR A 24 -17.65 -7.83 0.18
N ILE A 25 -16.85 -7.03 -0.52
CA ILE A 25 -16.91 -6.91 -1.99
C ILE A 25 -16.64 -8.26 -2.64
N LEU A 26 -15.57 -8.95 -2.22
CA LEU A 26 -15.18 -10.23 -2.81
C LEU A 26 -16.22 -11.35 -2.61
N THR A 27 -17.02 -11.28 -1.53
CA THR A 27 -17.98 -12.35 -1.20
C THR A 27 -19.40 -12.06 -1.68
N GLN A 28 -19.85 -10.80 -1.62
CA GLN A 28 -21.22 -10.41 -1.91
C GLN A 28 -21.40 -9.77 -3.29
N VAL A 29 -20.35 -9.13 -3.80
CA VAL A 29 -20.37 -8.35 -5.03
C VAL A 29 -19.44 -9.02 -6.02
N TRP A 30 -19.85 -10.18 -6.54
CA TRP A 30 -19.09 -10.89 -7.58
C TRP A 30 -18.77 -9.93 -8.72
N PRO A 31 -17.48 -9.57 -8.94
CA PRO A 31 -17.15 -8.66 -10.02
C PRO A 31 -17.43 -9.39 -11.33
N ASP A 32 -18.38 -8.88 -12.12
CA ASP A 32 -18.61 -9.39 -13.47
C ASP A 32 -17.29 -9.27 -14.27
N GLN A 33 -16.84 -10.40 -14.83
CA GLN A 33 -15.56 -10.50 -15.53
C GLN A 33 -15.56 -9.72 -16.86
N THR A 34 -16.75 -9.38 -17.36
CA THR A 34 -16.93 -8.82 -18.70
C THR A 34 -16.75 -7.31 -18.77
N THR A 35 -16.85 -6.61 -17.63
CA THR A 35 -16.79 -5.13 -17.60
C THR A 35 -15.57 -4.65 -16.81
N LEU A 36 -14.44 -4.52 -17.51
CA LEU A 36 -13.26 -3.80 -17.01
C LEU A 36 -13.67 -2.37 -16.63
N PHE A 37 -13.35 -1.95 -15.40
CA PHE A 37 -13.72 -0.65 -14.81
C PHE A 37 -15.21 -0.46 -14.46
N ALA A 38 -15.97 -1.54 -14.31
CA ALA A 38 -17.25 -1.44 -13.61
C ALA A 38 -17.05 -0.93 -12.17
N GLN A 39 -18.03 -0.18 -11.67
CA GLN A 39 -18.08 0.41 -10.31
C GLN A 39 -17.54 -0.52 -9.19
N PRO A 40 -17.84 -1.83 -9.13
CA PRO A 40 -17.31 -2.71 -8.08
C PRO A 40 -15.79 -2.96 -8.16
N GLN A 41 -15.20 -2.99 -9.36
CA GLN A 41 -13.76 -3.24 -9.51
C GLN A 41 -12.93 -2.06 -9.02
N LEU A 42 -13.35 -0.82 -9.33
CA LEU A 42 -12.69 0.38 -8.84
C LEU A 42 -12.75 0.47 -7.31
N LEU A 43 -13.90 0.12 -6.72
CA LEU A 43 -14.06 0.09 -5.27
C LEU A 43 -13.16 -0.98 -4.64
N MET A 44 -13.07 -2.18 -5.24
CA MET A 44 -12.17 -3.24 -4.81
C MET A 44 -10.70 -2.78 -4.82
N LEU A 45 -10.23 -2.21 -5.94
CA LEU A 45 -8.85 -1.73 -6.06
C LEU A 45 -8.57 -0.57 -5.08
N SER A 46 -9.55 0.31 -4.84
CA SER A 46 -9.43 1.40 -3.88
C SER A 46 -9.34 0.89 -2.43
N MET A 47 -10.18 -0.08 -2.07
CA MET A 47 -10.13 -0.74 -0.75
C MET A 47 -8.83 -1.50 -0.56
N MET A 48 -8.33 -2.16 -1.60
CA MET A 48 -7.03 -2.83 -1.59
C MET A 48 -5.89 -1.82 -1.42
N PHE A 49 -5.92 -0.70 -2.14
CA PHE A 49 -4.93 0.39 -1.99
C PHE A 49 -4.88 0.90 -0.55
N MET A 50 -6.04 1.26 0.00
CA MET A 50 -6.15 1.79 1.36
C MET A 50 -5.72 0.76 2.40
N GLY A 51 -6.18 -0.49 2.26
CA GLY A 51 -5.82 -1.59 3.15
C GLY A 51 -4.33 -1.86 3.18
N LEU A 52 -3.70 -2.02 2.02
CA LEU A 52 -2.26 -2.26 1.93
C LEU A 52 -1.42 -1.07 2.43
N THR A 53 -1.80 0.15 2.05
CA THR A 53 -1.10 1.37 2.48
C THR A 53 -1.11 1.49 4.00
N SER A 54 -2.29 1.33 4.61
CA SER A 54 -2.48 1.48 6.05
C SER A 54 -1.92 0.30 6.86
N ALA A 55 -1.96 -0.92 6.33
CA ALA A 55 -1.35 -2.10 6.94
C ALA A 55 0.19 -2.05 6.93
N THR A 56 0.77 -1.34 5.96
CA THR A 56 2.22 -1.19 5.84
C THR A 56 2.77 -0.20 6.86
N VAL A 57 2.00 0.80 7.29
CA VAL A 57 2.42 1.83 8.27
C VAL A 57 3.01 1.25 9.57
N PRO A 58 2.40 0.28 10.28
CA PRO A 58 3.02 -0.29 11.48
C PRO A 58 4.35 -0.98 11.18
N VAL A 59 4.45 -1.69 10.05
CA VAL A 59 5.67 -2.39 9.64
C VAL A 59 6.79 -1.39 9.36
N THR A 60 6.51 -0.35 8.57
CA THR A 60 7.49 0.69 8.25
C THR A 60 7.83 1.52 9.48
N ALA A 61 6.88 1.81 10.37
CA ALA A 61 7.16 2.51 11.63
C ALA A 61 8.13 1.72 12.51
N TYR A 62 7.93 0.40 12.62
CA TYR A 62 8.83 -0.49 13.37
C TYR A 62 10.23 -0.53 12.74
N LEU A 63 10.32 -0.73 11.41
CA LEU A 63 11.60 -0.79 10.71
C LEU A 63 12.37 0.54 10.79
N ASN A 64 11.70 1.67 10.60
CA ASN A 64 12.34 2.98 10.74
C ASN A 64 12.77 3.25 12.18
N TYR A 65 11.98 2.86 13.18
CA TYR A 65 12.38 2.96 14.59
C TYR A 65 13.63 2.12 14.90
N ARG A 66 13.77 0.93 14.28
CA ARG A 66 14.85 -0.01 14.56
C ARG A 66 16.16 0.30 13.81
N PHE A 67 16.06 0.80 12.58
CA PHE A 67 17.19 0.90 11.65
C PHE A 67 17.51 2.33 11.19
N ALA A 68 16.58 3.28 11.26
CA ALA A 68 16.83 4.65 10.81
C ALA A 68 17.48 5.51 11.91
N LYS A 69 18.22 6.55 11.51
CA LYS A 69 18.86 7.51 12.43
C LYS A 69 17.81 8.23 13.30
N GLY A 70 18.12 8.50 14.57
CA GLY A 70 17.14 8.94 15.59
C GLY A 70 16.22 10.14 15.25
N ASN A 71 16.56 10.96 14.26
CA ASN A 71 15.78 12.11 13.79
C ASN A 71 15.05 11.89 12.45
N TRP A 72 14.93 10.65 11.97
CA TRP A 72 14.32 10.33 10.66
C TRP A 72 12.92 10.93 10.49
N ARG A 73 12.12 10.95 11.56
CA ARG A 73 10.73 11.46 11.54
C ARG A 73 10.65 12.99 11.51
N GLU A 74 11.68 13.67 12.00
CA GLU A 74 11.77 15.13 11.96
C GLU A 74 12.22 15.61 10.60
N ARG A 75 13.10 14.84 9.94
CA ARG A 75 13.59 15.09 8.58
C ARG A 75 12.51 14.88 7.53
N ASP A 76 11.82 13.73 7.57
CA ASP A 76 10.73 13.43 6.65
C ASP A 76 9.48 12.93 7.41
N LYS A 77 8.50 13.83 7.55
CA LYS A 77 7.21 13.56 8.18
C LYS A 77 6.30 12.69 7.31
N ALA A 78 6.49 12.71 5.99
CA ALA A 78 5.68 11.99 5.01
C ALA A 78 6.24 10.59 4.69
N ARG A 79 7.45 10.26 5.18
CA ARG A 79 8.14 8.98 4.91
C ARG A 79 7.27 7.74 5.09
N LEU A 80 6.58 7.63 6.23
CA LEU A 80 5.74 6.45 6.51
C LEU A 80 4.55 6.33 5.56
N LEU A 81 3.94 7.47 5.20
CA LEU A 81 2.82 7.52 4.26
C LEU A 81 3.30 7.16 2.85
N ARG A 82 4.46 7.69 2.44
CA ARG A 82 5.10 7.43 1.15
C ARG A 82 5.46 5.94 1.00
N GLN A 83 6.11 5.36 1.99
CA GLN A 83 6.44 3.92 1.99
C GLN A 83 5.18 3.05 1.96
N GLY A 84 4.15 3.41 2.72
CA GLY A 84 2.85 2.76 2.64
C GLY A 84 2.23 2.86 1.25
N ALA A 85 2.24 4.05 0.65
CA ALA A 85 1.69 4.30 -0.68
C ALA A 85 2.42 3.50 -1.76
N TRP A 86 3.75 3.33 -1.67
CA TRP A 86 4.49 2.48 -2.59
C TRP A 86 4.07 1.02 -2.51
N VAL A 87 3.88 0.47 -1.30
CA VAL A 87 3.39 -0.89 -1.13
C VAL A 87 1.96 -1.03 -1.62
N GLY A 88 1.10 -0.06 -1.31
CA GLY A 88 -0.29 -0.02 -1.78
C GLY A 88 -0.39 0.03 -3.31
N LEU A 89 0.32 0.94 -3.96
CA LEU A 89 0.38 1.05 -5.42
C LEU A 89 0.93 -0.22 -6.04
N SER A 90 2.02 -0.76 -5.51
CA SER A 90 2.61 -2.01 -6.02
C SER A 90 1.60 -3.15 -5.97
N GLY A 91 0.95 -3.36 -4.82
CA GLY A 91 -0.03 -4.44 -4.66
C GLY A 91 -1.25 -4.28 -5.57
N VAL A 92 -1.77 -3.06 -5.73
CA VAL A 92 -2.90 -2.78 -6.63
C VAL A 92 -2.53 -2.98 -8.09
N LEU A 93 -1.34 -2.54 -8.52
CA LEU A 93 -0.88 -2.76 -9.89
C LEU A 93 -0.68 -4.24 -10.18
N LEU A 94 -0.09 -5.01 -9.24
CA LEU A 94 0.05 -6.45 -9.38
C LEU A 94 -1.32 -7.15 -9.47
N ALA A 95 -2.26 -6.77 -8.61
CA ALA A 95 -3.63 -7.30 -8.66
C ALA A 95 -4.32 -6.97 -9.98
N TYR A 96 -4.18 -5.74 -10.47
CA TYR A 96 -4.72 -5.33 -11.76
C TYR A 96 -4.12 -6.12 -12.93
N ILE A 97 -2.79 -6.27 -12.96
CA ILE A 97 -2.08 -7.04 -13.98
C ILE A 97 -2.51 -8.53 -13.93
N GLN A 98 -2.77 -9.06 -12.74
CA GLN A 98 -3.33 -10.40 -12.58
C GLN A 98 -4.75 -10.52 -13.14
N LEU A 99 -5.60 -9.50 -12.96
CA LEU A 99 -6.97 -9.49 -13.50
C LEU A 99 -6.98 -9.55 -15.03
N VAL A 100 -6.08 -8.81 -15.68
CA VAL A 100 -5.90 -8.86 -17.14
C VAL A 100 -5.07 -10.06 -17.62
N ARG A 101 -4.71 -10.98 -16.70
CA ARG A 101 -3.93 -12.21 -16.96
C ARG A 101 -2.57 -11.96 -17.62
N ALA A 102 -1.96 -10.81 -17.37
CA ALA A 102 -0.64 -10.44 -17.89
C ALA A 102 0.48 -10.58 -16.85
N LEU A 103 0.18 -11.12 -15.66
CA LEU A 103 1.17 -11.22 -14.59
C LEU A 103 2.16 -12.36 -14.86
N ASN A 104 3.44 -12.01 -14.86
CA ASN A 104 4.53 -12.96 -14.81
C ASN A 104 5.57 -12.49 -13.78
N TRP A 105 6.45 -13.40 -13.38
CA TRP A 105 7.47 -13.12 -12.36
C TRP A 105 8.40 -11.97 -12.74
N ALA A 106 8.76 -11.84 -14.02
CA ALA A 106 9.62 -10.77 -14.48
C ALA A 106 8.95 -9.40 -14.30
N VAL A 107 7.69 -9.26 -14.72
CA VAL A 107 6.88 -8.03 -14.54
C VAL A 107 6.74 -7.69 -13.06
N ALA A 108 6.47 -8.69 -12.21
CA ALA A 108 6.33 -8.47 -10.77
C ALA A 108 7.63 -7.94 -10.13
N ILE A 109 8.77 -8.56 -10.45
CA ILE A 109 10.09 -8.15 -9.94
C ILE A 109 10.45 -6.75 -10.45
N VAL A 110 10.25 -6.47 -11.74
CA VAL A 110 10.56 -5.15 -12.32
C VAL A 110 9.71 -4.07 -11.66
N LEU A 111 8.41 -4.31 -11.50
CA LEU A 111 7.49 -3.34 -10.90
C LEU A 111 7.86 -3.02 -9.45
N VAL A 112 8.07 -4.04 -8.61
CA VAL A 112 8.51 -3.84 -7.23
C VAL A 112 9.89 -3.19 -7.18
N GLY A 113 10.80 -3.59 -8.07
CA GLY A 113 12.14 -3.03 -8.20
C GLY A 113 12.11 -1.53 -8.49
N VAL A 114 11.23 -1.05 -9.38
CA VAL A 114 11.06 0.38 -9.68
C VAL A 114 10.68 1.17 -8.43
N PHE A 115 9.69 0.70 -7.66
CA PHE A 115 9.28 1.38 -6.42
C PHE A 115 10.39 1.38 -5.36
N ILE A 116 11.16 0.29 -5.24
CA ILE A 116 12.33 0.24 -4.35
C ILE A 116 13.39 1.24 -4.80
N LEU A 117 13.72 1.30 -6.09
CA LEU A 117 14.70 2.24 -6.63
C LEU A 117 14.28 3.69 -6.44
N ILE A 118 13.00 4.00 -6.64
CA ILE A 118 12.45 5.34 -6.35
C ILE A 118 12.65 5.67 -4.88
N GLU A 119 12.30 4.76 -3.96
CA GLU A 119 12.47 4.99 -2.54
C GLU A 119 13.94 5.19 -2.15
N LEU A 120 14.85 4.37 -2.71
CA LEU A 120 16.29 4.51 -2.50
C LEU A 120 16.81 5.86 -3.02
N PHE A 121 16.33 6.31 -4.17
CA PHE A 121 16.70 7.63 -4.72
C PHE A 121 16.32 8.76 -3.75
N PHE A 122 15.10 8.73 -3.20
CA PHE A 122 14.70 9.69 -2.17
C PHE A 122 15.58 9.61 -0.92
N LEU A 123 15.92 8.40 -0.46
CA LEU A 123 16.79 8.21 0.70
C LEU A 123 18.22 8.71 0.49
N THR A 124 18.73 8.66 -0.75
CA THR A 124 20.08 9.20 -1.06
C THR A 124 20.10 10.72 -1.20
N ARG A 125 18.95 11.34 -1.43
CA ARG A 125 18.83 12.80 -1.64
C ARG A 125 18.57 13.57 -0.34
N GLU A 126 18.11 12.89 0.71
CA GLU A 126 17.89 13.40 2.08
C GLU A 126 19.14 13.29 2.98
#